data_AF-A0A420XK09-F1
#
_entry.id   AF-A0A420XK09-F1
#
_cell.length_a   1.000
_cell.length_b   1.000
_cell.length_c   1.000
_cell.angle_alpha   90.00
_cell.angle_beta   90.00
_cell.angle_gamma   90.00
#
_symmetry.space_group_name_H-M   'P 1'
#
loop_
_entity.id
_entity.type
_entity.pdbx_description
1 polymer ?
#
loop_
_entity_poly.entity_id
_entity_poly.type
_entity_poly.pdbx_seq_one_letter_code
_entity_poly.pdbx_strand_id
1 'polypeptide(L)'
;MNTTTSSRLAAAREALAARAAGVVRPGAVVGVSPGAVAPAVARRLARVPGVTIVTTSVRVARAVEQHHPRVRLVVTGGHCTPSGALVGPLALAGLSALQLDVAFVGVDGIDAHTGLAVRELLVADTSRAMMAAADRVVAVAERAAWGAAGLRRFAGLDQVDDVVTDAVERRTPLRPAVGWAP
;
A
#
# COMPACT_ATOMS: atom_id res chain seq x y z
N MET A 1 -18.06 21.08 -7.05
CA MET A 1 -17.67 19.68 -6.69
C MET A 1 -18.79 19.08 -5.86
N ASN A 2 -19.59 18.17 -6.43
CA ASN A 2 -20.80 17.64 -5.77
C ASN A 2 -20.45 16.69 -4.62
N THR A 3 -21.05 16.92 -3.45
CA THR A 3 -20.87 16.18 -2.19
C THR A 3 -21.17 14.67 -2.30
N THR A 4 -22.06 14.27 -3.22
CA THR A 4 -22.44 12.87 -3.47
C THR A 4 -21.33 12.01 -4.10
N THR A 5 -20.46 12.60 -4.93
CA THR A 5 -19.32 11.87 -5.53
C THR A 5 -18.24 11.57 -4.50
N SER A 6 -18.05 12.50 -3.55
CA SER A 6 -17.08 12.37 -2.46
C SER A 6 -17.46 11.26 -1.47
N SER A 7 -18.75 11.13 -1.13
CA SER A 7 -19.23 10.09 -0.21
C SER A 7 -19.13 8.69 -0.81
N ARG A 8 -19.41 8.53 -2.11
CA ARG A 8 -19.30 7.24 -2.81
C ARG A 8 -17.85 6.75 -2.90
N LEU A 9 -16.93 7.66 -3.19
CA LEU A 9 -15.49 7.38 -3.22
C LEU A 9 -14.96 6.98 -1.84
N ALA A 10 -15.41 7.67 -0.79
CA ALA A 10 -15.06 7.32 0.57
C ALA A 10 -15.54 5.91 0.95
N ALA A 11 -16.77 5.54 0.59
CA ALA A 11 -17.31 4.20 0.84
C ALA A 11 -16.53 3.09 0.11
N ALA A 12 -16.13 3.32 -1.16
CA ALA A 12 -15.33 2.37 -1.92
C ALA A 12 -13.95 2.13 -1.28
N ARG A 13 -13.28 3.21 -0.85
CA ARG A 13 -12.00 3.13 -0.14
C ARG A 13 -12.11 2.42 1.21
N GLU A 14 -13.23 2.58 1.89
CA GLU A 14 -13.49 1.90 3.14
C GLU A 14 -13.68 0.38 2.95
N ALA A 15 -14.36 -0.03 1.87
CA ALA A 15 -14.51 -1.44 1.51
C ALA A 15 -13.16 -2.07 1.09
N LEU A 16 -12.37 -1.35 0.30
CA LEU A 16 -10.98 -1.71 -0.03
C LEU A 16 -10.14 -1.92 1.23
N ALA A 17 -10.19 -0.96 2.15
CA ALA A 17 -9.46 -1.01 3.40
C ALA A 17 -9.86 -2.20 4.27
N ALA A 18 -11.15 -2.51 4.34
CA ALA A 18 -11.64 -3.67 5.09
C ALA A 18 -11.12 -4.99 4.49
N ARG A 19 -11.13 -5.12 3.16
CA ARG A 19 -10.58 -6.30 2.46
C ARG A 19 -9.07 -6.43 2.66
N ALA A 20 -8.33 -5.34 2.51
CA ALA A 20 -6.88 -5.32 2.71
C ALA A 20 -6.50 -5.70 4.14
N ALA A 21 -7.19 -5.16 5.15
CA ALA A 21 -6.89 -5.47 6.55
C ALA A 21 -7.22 -6.92 6.95
N GLY A 22 -8.11 -7.60 6.20
CA GLY A 22 -8.54 -8.98 6.50
C GLY A 22 -7.44 -10.03 6.42
N VAL A 23 -6.27 -9.72 5.82
CA VAL A 23 -5.14 -10.65 5.75
C VAL A 23 -4.15 -10.52 6.91
N VAL A 24 -4.36 -9.54 7.81
CA VAL A 24 -3.43 -9.22 8.90
C VAL A 24 -3.84 -9.93 10.18
N ARG A 25 -2.84 -10.51 10.85
CA ARG A 25 -3.00 -11.21 12.13
C ARG A 25 -2.70 -10.28 13.31
N PRO A 26 -3.27 -10.53 14.50
CA PRO A 26 -2.84 -9.84 15.72
C PRO A 26 -1.33 -9.90 15.92
N GLY A 27 -0.74 -8.80 16.40
CA GLY A 27 0.70 -8.69 16.68
C GLY A 27 1.59 -8.41 15.45
N ALA A 28 1.06 -8.44 14.23
CA ALA A 28 1.85 -8.27 13.01
C ALA A 28 2.50 -6.89 12.88
N VAL A 29 3.65 -6.83 12.21
CA VAL A 29 4.33 -5.63 11.75
C VAL A 29 3.97 -5.40 10.28
N VAL A 30 3.27 -4.30 10.00
CA VAL A 30 2.71 -4.02 8.68
C VAL A 30 3.25 -2.72 8.11
N GLY A 31 3.76 -2.78 6.88
CA GLY A 31 4.12 -1.61 6.09
C GLY A 31 2.90 -1.01 5.39
N VAL A 32 2.77 0.31 5.41
CA VAL A 32 1.76 1.02 4.62
C VAL A 32 2.45 2.14 3.83
N SER A 33 2.50 1.99 2.51
CA SER A 33 3.08 3.00 1.61
C SER A 33 2.14 4.20 1.44
N PRO A 34 2.62 5.33 0.89
CA PRO A 34 1.76 6.48 0.59
C PRO A 34 0.75 6.14 -0.50
N GLY A 35 -0.43 6.75 -0.43
CA GLY A 35 -1.46 6.58 -1.47
C GLY A 35 -2.82 7.11 -1.03
N ALA A 36 -3.74 7.24 -1.98
CA ALA A 36 -5.07 7.79 -1.72
C ALA A 36 -5.92 6.92 -0.76
N VAL A 37 -5.73 5.60 -0.82
CA VAL A 37 -6.46 4.60 0.01
C VAL A 37 -5.71 4.28 1.31
N ALA A 38 -4.42 4.60 1.39
CA ALA A 38 -3.54 4.22 2.49
C ALA A 38 -4.05 4.67 3.89
N PRO A 39 -4.58 5.90 4.09
CA PRO A 39 -5.14 6.28 5.39
C PRO A 39 -6.34 5.43 5.82
N ALA A 40 -7.19 4.99 4.87
CA ALA A 40 -8.33 4.13 5.17
C ALA A 40 -7.85 2.72 5.56
N VAL A 41 -6.89 2.17 4.82
CA VAL A 41 -6.24 0.89 5.15
C VAL A 41 -5.65 0.95 6.56
N ALA A 42 -4.87 1.99 6.87
CA ALA A 42 -4.23 2.14 8.17
C ALA A 42 -5.23 2.22 9.34
N ARG A 43 -6.37 2.92 9.18
CA ARG A 43 -7.43 2.94 10.20
C ARG A 43 -8.06 1.58 10.45
N ARG A 44 -8.16 0.74 9.42
CA ARG A 44 -8.65 -0.64 9.57
C ARG A 44 -7.62 -1.52 10.26
N LEU A 45 -6.35 -1.39 9.87
CA LEU A 45 -5.23 -2.07 10.51
C LEU A 45 -5.11 -1.70 11.99
N ALA A 46 -5.35 -0.43 12.35
CA ALA A 46 -5.32 0.05 13.73
C ALA A 46 -6.36 -0.61 14.68
N ARG A 47 -7.31 -1.39 14.14
CA ARG A 47 -8.25 -2.20 14.93
C ARG A 47 -7.72 -3.61 15.22
N VAL A 48 -6.65 -4.03 14.55
CA VAL A 48 -6.00 -5.32 14.77
C VAL A 48 -5.20 -5.25 16.07
N PRO A 49 -5.44 -6.15 17.05
CA PRO A 49 -4.77 -6.09 18.33
C PRO A 49 -3.26 -6.22 18.21
N GLY A 50 -2.51 -5.34 18.89
CA GLY A 50 -1.04 -5.41 19.01
C GLY A 50 -0.27 -5.12 17.72
N VAL A 51 -0.93 -4.61 16.67
CA VAL A 51 -0.28 -4.34 15.39
C VAL A 51 0.77 -3.23 15.52
N THR A 52 1.84 -3.36 14.72
CA THR A 52 2.83 -2.30 14.51
C THR A 52 2.69 -1.80 13.08
N ILE A 53 2.39 -0.52 12.89
CA ILE A 53 2.29 0.11 11.57
C ILE A 53 3.59 0.86 11.28
N VAL A 54 4.27 0.46 10.22
CA VAL A 54 5.43 1.16 9.64
C VAL A 54 4.97 1.93 8.42
N THR A 55 5.26 3.22 8.32
CA THR A 55 4.84 4.02 7.17
C THR A 55 5.84 5.08 6.73
N THR A 56 5.87 5.31 5.42
CA THR A 56 6.52 6.45 4.77
C THR A 56 5.51 7.56 4.45
N SER A 57 4.39 7.66 5.17
CA SER A 57 3.36 8.67 4.91
C SER A 57 2.92 9.40 6.17
N VAL A 58 3.07 10.72 6.15
CA VAL A 58 2.54 11.61 7.20
C VAL A 58 1.02 11.49 7.30
N ARG A 59 0.33 11.29 6.17
CA ARG A 59 -1.13 11.12 6.15
C ARG A 59 -1.58 9.82 6.83
N VAL A 60 -0.81 8.74 6.65
CA VAL A 60 -1.04 7.48 7.34
C VAL A 60 -0.77 7.64 8.84
N ALA A 61 0.37 8.23 9.21
CA ALA A 61 0.72 8.48 10.61
C ALA A 61 -0.38 9.26 11.34
N ARG A 62 -0.82 10.40 10.79
CA ARG A 62 -1.93 11.20 11.34
C ARG A 62 -3.25 10.44 11.42
N ALA A 63 -3.51 9.51 10.50
CA ALA A 63 -4.75 8.74 10.50
C ALA A 63 -4.84 7.73 11.66
N VAL A 64 -3.70 7.35 12.25
CA VAL A 64 -3.63 6.31 13.28
C VAL A 64 -3.01 6.78 14.60
N GLU A 65 -2.44 7.98 14.69
CA GLU A 65 -1.77 8.51 15.90
C GLU A 65 -2.65 8.44 17.16
N GLN A 66 -3.94 8.72 17.03
CA GLN A 66 -4.92 8.67 18.13
C GLN A 66 -5.14 7.25 18.70
N HIS A 67 -4.64 6.20 18.05
CA HIS A 67 -4.78 4.82 18.50
C HIS A 67 -3.63 4.38 19.42
N HIS A 68 -2.63 5.24 19.65
CA HIS A 68 -1.55 4.98 20.60
C HIS A 68 -2.08 4.85 22.06
N PRO A 69 -1.50 3.98 22.92
CA PRO A 69 -0.42 3.02 22.64
C PRO A 69 -0.89 1.65 22.09
N ARG A 70 -2.19 1.48 21.81
CA ARG A 70 -2.72 0.18 21.33
C ARG A 70 -2.13 -0.24 19.98
N VAL A 71 -1.75 0.75 19.17
CA VAL A 71 -1.02 0.57 17.91
C VAL A 71 0.38 1.16 18.08
N ARG A 72 1.40 0.37 17.78
CA ARG A 72 2.77 0.89 17.64
C ARG A 72 2.90 1.53 16.28
N LEU A 73 3.38 2.78 16.21
CA LEU A 73 3.54 3.52 14.97
C LEU A 73 5.03 3.84 14.77
N VAL A 74 5.58 3.41 13.63
CA VAL A 74 6.94 3.72 13.19
C VAL A 74 6.85 4.55 11.92
N VAL A 75 7.51 5.71 11.91
CA VAL A 75 7.55 6.63 10.77
C VAL A 75 8.99 6.76 10.32
N THR A 76 9.29 6.43 9.07
CA THR A 76 10.67 6.23 8.56
C THR A 76 11.53 7.51 8.47
N GLY A 77 10.94 8.69 8.72
CA GLY A 77 11.60 9.98 8.52
C GLY A 77 11.93 10.27 7.05
N GLY A 78 12.69 11.32 6.79
CA GLY A 78 13.10 11.74 5.43
C GLY A 78 12.49 13.06 4.96
N HIS A 79 12.57 13.33 3.66
CA HIS A 79 12.00 14.52 3.05
C HIS A 79 10.50 14.35 2.84
N CYS A 80 9.70 15.30 3.34
CA CYS A 80 8.26 15.31 3.15
C CYS A 80 7.90 15.98 1.82
N THR A 81 7.32 15.21 0.90
CA THR A 81 6.78 15.68 -0.37
C THR A 81 5.46 16.45 -0.18
N PRO A 82 4.99 17.20 -1.20
CA PRO A 82 3.67 17.85 -1.15
C PRO A 82 2.49 16.90 -0.93
N SER A 83 2.61 15.62 -1.34
CA SER A 83 1.57 14.61 -1.08
C SER A 83 1.58 14.06 0.34
N GLY A 84 2.59 14.42 1.14
CA GLY A 84 2.82 13.93 2.49
C GLY A 84 3.53 12.57 2.54
N ALA A 85 4.14 12.13 1.43
CA ALA A 85 5.07 11.00 1.44
C ALA A 85 6.43 11.42 1.99
N LEU A 86 7.07 10.53 2.74
CA LEU A 86 8.41 10.65 3.29
C LEU A 86 9.37 9.85 2.41
N VAL A 87 10.37 10.53 1.85
CA VAL A 87 11.25 9.97 0.82
C VAL A 87 12.71 10.32 1.05
N GLY A 88 13.58 9.76 0.21
CA GLY A 88 15.02 10.02 0.22
C GLY A 88 15.80 9.07 1.13
N PRO A 89 17.13 9.29 1.24
CA PRO A 89 18.05 8.32 1.85
C PRO A 89 17.70 7.92 3.28
N LEU A 90 17.20 8.86 4.10
CA LEU A 90 16.81 8.56 5.48
C LEU A 90 15.60 7.62 5.55
N ALA A 91 14.59 7.83 4.70
CA ALA A 91 13.43 6.96 4.62
C ALA A 91 13.82 5.55 4.16
N LEU A 92 14.72 5.46 3.16
CA LEU A 92 15.24 4.20 2.63
C LEU A 92 16.07 3.45 3.67
N ALA A 93 16.95 4.14 4.40
CA ALA A 93 17.74 3.56 5.48
C ALA A 93 16.84 3.01 6.59
N GLY A 94 15.81 3.77 6.98
CA GLY A 94 14.82 3.32 7.95
C GLY A 94 14.11 2.02 7.51
N LEU A 95 13.67 1.94 6.24
CA LEU A 95 13.05 0.72 5.71
C LEU A 95 14.02 -0.46 5.66
N SER A 96 15.29 -0.24 5.31
CA SER A 96 16.29 -1.30 5.19
C SER A 96 16.65 -1.98 6.50
N ALA A 97 16.37 -1.34 7.63
CA ALA A 97 16.64 -1.87 8.97
C ALA A 97 15.43 -2.63 9.57
N LEU A 98 14.34 -2.79 8.81
CA LEU A 98 13.09 -3.36 9.29
C LEU A 98 12.75 -4.67 8.57
N GLN A 99 11.96 -5.49 9.25
CA GLN A 99 11.31 -6.67 8.69
C GLN A 99 9.81 -6.55 8.95
N LEU A 100 9.02 -6.76 7.90
CA LEU A 100 7.58 -6.57 7.89
C LEU A 100 6.91 -7.90 7.55
N ASP A 101 5.84 -8.25 8.25
CA ASP A 101 5.03 -9.42 7.88
C ASP A 101 4.25 -9.16 6.58
N VAL A 102 3.72 -7.94 6.41
CA VAL A 102 2.92 -7.55 5.24
C VAL A 102 3.18 -6.10 4.85
N ALA A 103 3.43 -5.83 3.57
CA ALA A 103 3.44 -4.48 3.00
C ALA A 103 2.17 -4.21 2.16
N PHE A 104 1.44 -3.15 2.50
CA PHE A 104 0.36 -2.61 1.70
C PHE A 104 0.88 -1.47 0.83
N VAL A 105 0.95 -1.68 -0.47
CA VAL A 105 1.46 -0.70 -1.43
C VAL A 105 0.32 -0.06 -2.24
N GLY A 106 0.17 1.25 -2.10
CA GLY A 106 -0.72 2.04 -2.94
C GLY A 106 -0.19 2.16 -4.37
N VAL A 107 -1.09 2.06 -5.35
CA VAL A 107 -0.74 2.14 -6.77
C VAL A 107 -1.63 3.13 -7.51
N ASP A 108 -1.03 3.92 -8.40
CA ASP A 108 -1.75 4.88 -9.26
C ASP A 108 -2.02 4.30 -10.66
N GLY A 109 -1.25 3.27 -11.05
CA GLY A 109 -1.40 2.58 -12.33
C GLY A 109 -1.01 1.11 -12.24
N ILE A 110 -1.80 0.24 -12.87
CA ILE A 110 -1.54 -1.19 -13.02
C ILE A 110 -1.64 -1.54 -14.50
N ASP A 111 -0.62 -2.21 -15.00
CA ASP A 111 -0.59 -2.76 -16.35
C ASP A 111 -0.07 -4.20 -16.33
N ALA A 112 -0.65 -5.06 -17.17
CA ALA A 112 -0.33 -6.49 -17.17
C ALA A 112 1.11 -6.78 -17.64
N HIS A 113 1.69 -5.90 -18.46
CA HIS A 113 3.03 -6.09 -19.02
C HIS A 113 4.09 -5.30 -18.26
N THR A 114 3.75 -4.09 -17.80
CA THR A 114 4.70 -3.14 -17.22
C THR A 114 4.56 -2.99 -15.70
N GLY A 115 3.57 -3.64 -15.08
CA GLY A 115 3.45 -3.77 -13.63
C GLY A 115 2.85 -2.55 -12.92
N LEU A 116 3.28 -2.33 -11.69
CA LEU A 116 2.78 -1.28 -10.79
C LEU A 116 3.48 0.05 -11.01
N ALA A 117 2.72 1.14 -10.95
CA ALA A 117 3.21 2.50 -11.13
C ALA A 117 2.69 3.48 -10.07
N VAL A 118 3.48 4.52 -9.83
CA VAL A 118 3.11 5.70 -9.04
C VAL A 118 3.41 6.99 -9.80
N ARG A 119 2.80 8.09 -9.38
CA ARG A 119 2.97 9.42 -10.00
C ARG A 119 4.18 10.22 -9.49
N GLU A 120 4.80 9.79 -8.39
CA GLU A 120 5.95 10.47 -7.78
C GLU A 120 7.20 9.56 -7.82
N LEU A 121 8.27 10.06 -8.44
CA LEU A 121 9.50 9.28 -8.65
C LEU A 121 10.09 8.71 -7.36
N LEU A 122 10.20 9.55 -6.32
CA LEU A 122 10.82 9.14 -5.06
C LEU A 122 9.90 8.24 -4.21
N VAL A 123 8.59 8.26 -4.45
CA VAL A 123 7.64 7.33 -3.83
C VAL A 123 7.81 5.92 -4.40
N ALA A 124 8.20 5.80 -5.67
CA ALA A 124 8.52 4.51 -6.27
C ALA A 124 9.66 3.81 -5.52
N ASP A 125 10.70 4.56 -5.14
CA ASP A 125 11.87 4.02 -4.47
C ASP A 125 11.54 3.56 -3.04
N THR A 126 10.79 4.36 -2.27
CA THR A 126 10.36 3.95 -0.93
C THR A 126 9.34 2.82 -0.94
N SER A 127 8.49 2.74 -1.98
CA SER A 127 7.57 1.61 -2.14
C SER A 127 8.33 0.32 -2.45
N ARG A 128 9.35 0.34 -3.32
CA ARG A 128 10.23 -0.83 -3.54
C ARG A 128 10.97 -1.25 -2.28
N ALA A 129 11.53 -0.30 -1.54
CA ALA A 129 12.23 -0.61 -0.30
C ALA A 129 11.28 -1.22 0.75
N MET A 130 10.03 -0.75 0.82
CA MET A 130 9.02 -1.33 1.70
C MET A 130 8.61 -2.74 1.27
N MET A 131 8.48 -2.99 -0.04
CA MET A 131 8.22 -4.33 -0.57
C MET A 131 9.37 -5.28 -0.25
N ALA A 132 10.62 -4.83 -0.43
CA ALA A 132 11.80 -5.64 -0.16
C ALA A 132 11.97 -5.98 1.33
N ALA A 133 11.41 -5.18 2.23
CA ALA A 133 11.42 -5.43 3.67
C ALA A 133 10.28 -6.35 4.14
N ALA A 134 9.39 -6.81 3.25
CA ALA A 134 8.18 -7.53 3.63
C ALA A 134 8.14 -8.98 3.13
N ASP A 135 7.63 -9.88 3.97
CA ASP A 135 7.42 -11.29 3.62
C ASP A 135 6.22 -11.49 2.68
N ARG A 136 5.23 -10.59 2.71
CA ARG A 136 4.07 -10.57 1.82
C ARG A 136 3.77 -9.17 1.32
N VAL A 137 3.53 -9.01 0.03
CA VAL A 137 3.20 -7.75 -0.61
C VAL A 137 1.76 -7.76 -1.13
N VAL A 138 0.98 -6.78 -0.68
CA VAL A 138 -0.41 -6.56 -1.10
C VAL A 138 -0.53 -5.21 -1.81
N ALA A 139 -0.76 -5.23 -3.12
CA ALA A 139 -1.09 -4.03 -3.87
C ALA A 139 -2.54 -3.62 -3.61
N VAL A 140 -2.77 -2.36 -3.23
CA VAL A 140 -4.11 -1.81 -2.99
C VAL A 140 -4.40 -0.72 -3.99
N ALA A 141 -5.44 -0.91 -4.79
CA ALA A 141 -5.74 -0.07 -5.94
C ALA A 141 -7.23 0.22 -6.06
N GLU A 142 -7.58 1.45 -6.41
CA GLU A 142 -8.90 1.73 -6.97
C GLU A 142 -8.98 1.15 -8.39
N ARG A 143 -10.14 0.71 -8.86
CA ARG A 143 -10.33 0.10 -10.19
C ARG A 143 -9.81 1.00 -11.31
N ALA A 144 -9.90 2.31 -11.13
CA ALA A 144 -9.39 3.31 -12.06
C ALA A 144 -7.87 3.22 -12.30
N ALA A 145 -7.11 2.54 -11.44
CA ALA A 145 -5.68 2.30 -11.64
C ALA A 145 -5.40 1.28 -12.78
N TRP A 146 -6.34 0.40 -13.10
CA TRP A 146 -6.14 -0.56 -14.20
C TRP A 146 -6.11 0.14 -15.56
N GLY A 147 -5.02 -0.07 -16.31
CA GLY A 147 -4.79 0.59 -17.59
C GLY A 147 -4.39 2.07 -17.46
N ALA A 148 -4.30 2.61 -16.25
CA ALA A 148 -3.80 3.96 -16.02
C ALA A 148 -2.27 4.00 -16.11
N ALA A 149 -1.74 5.05 -16.73
CA ALA A 149 -0.32 5.34 -16.70
C ALA A 149 0.08 5.94 -15.34
N GLY A 150 1.21 5.51 -14.81
CA GLY A 150 1.93 6.23 -13.76
C GLY A 150 3.19 6.88 -14.33
N LEU A 151 3.80 7.79 -13.56
CA LEU A 151 5.04 8.45 -13.96
C LEU A 151 6.22 7.47 -13.91
N ARG A 152 6.23 6.57 -12.92
CA ARG A 152 7.33 5.63 -12.68
C ARG A 152 6.81 4.26 -12.32
N ARG A 153 7.26 3.24 -13.07
CA ARG A 153 7.11 1.83 -12.68
C ARG A 153 8.03 1.50 -11.52
N PHE A 154 7.54 0.68 -10.60
CA PHE A 154 8.31 0.33 -9.42
C PHE A 154 8.36 -1.16 -9.13
N ALA A 155 7.39 -1.95 -9.57
CA ALA A 155 7.42 -3.39 -9.42
C ALA A 155 6.67 -4.09 -10.57
N GLY A 156 7.09 -5.30 -10.93
CA GLY A 156 6.30 -6.23 -11.74
C GLY A 156 5.14 -6.83 -10.95
N LEU A 157 4.16 -7.41 -11.65
CA LEU A 157 3.04 -8.11 -11.00
C LEU A 157 3.47 -9.42 -10.32
N ASP A 158 4.57 -10.01 -10.77
CA ASP A 158 5.23 -11.19 -10.20
C ASP A 158 5.89 -10.92 -8.84
N GLN A 159 6.07 -9.64 -8.49
CA GLN A 159 6.64 -9.21 -7.21
C GLN A 159 5.56 -8.87 -6.16
N VAL A 160 4.30 -9.24 -6.43
CA VAL A 160 3.14 -8.94 -5.58
C VAL A 160 2.38 -10.22 -5.32
N ASP A 161 2.09 -10.53 -4.06
CA ASP A 161 1.35 -11.73 -3.68
C ASP A 161 -0.16 -11.57 -3.92
N ASP A 162 -0.70 -10.39 -3.64
CA ASP A 162 -2.13 -10.11 -3.77
C ASP A 162 -2.42 -8.72 -4.32
N VAL A 163 -3.51 -8.61 -5.09
CA VAL A 163 -4.06 -7.32 -5.54
C VAL A 163 -5.48 -7.15 -4.98
N VAL A 164 -5.66 -6.11 -4.17
CA VAL A 164 -6.94 -5.71 -3.59
C VAL A 164 -7.51 -4.53 -4.36
N THR A 165 -8.69 -4.72 -4.95
CA THR A 165 -9.40 -3.71 -5.76
C THR A 165 -10.84 -3.53 -5.28
N ASP A 166 -11.45 -2.38 -5.57
CA ASP A 166 -12.85 -2.06 -5.23
C ASP A 166 -13.86 -2.72 -6.20
N ALA A 167 -13.41 -3.56 -7.13
CA ALA A 167 -14.29 -4.38 -7.94
C ALA A 167 -14.86 -5.55 -7.11
N VAL A 168 -16.17 -5.76 -7.25
CA VAL A 168 -16.85 -6.98 -6.81
C VAL A 168 -16.31 -8.13 -7.67
N GLU A 169 -15.45 -8.94 -7.06
CA GLU A 169 -15.05 -10.29 -7.43
C GLU A 169 -14.86 -10.62 -8.93
N ARG A 170 -13.60 -10.68 -9.35
CA ARG A 170 -13.06 -11.86 -10.05
C ARG A 170 -11.71 -12.20 -9.44
N ARG A 171 -11.61 -13.39 -8.84
CA ARG A 171 -10.32 -14.05 -8.61
C ARG A 171 -9.76 -14.37 -10.00
N THR A 172 -8.95 -13.48 -10.56
CA THR A 172 -8.00 -13.88 -11.59
C THR A 172 -6.70 -14.21 -10.86
N PRO A 173 -6.33 -15.49 -10.68
CA PRO A 173 -5.00 -15.81 -10.22
C PRO A 173 -4.01 -15.24 -11.24
N LEU A 174 -3.08 -14.38 -10.80
CA LEU A 174 -2.03 -13.79 -11.64
C LEU A 174 -0.89 -14.79 -11.97
N ARG A 175 -1.12 -16.10 -11.84
CA ARG A 175 -0.18 -17.11 -12.33
C ARG A 175 -0.70 -17.66 -13.66
N PRO A 176 -0.06 -17.38 -14.81
CA PRO A 176 -0.13 -18.32 -15.90
C PRO A 176 0.47 -19.64 -15.42
N ALA A 177 -0.24 -20.74 -15.68
CA ALA A 177 0.29 -22.07 -15.49
C ALA A 177 1.63 -22.16 -16.23
N VAL A 178 2.65 -22.61 -15.51
CA VAL A 178 3.91 -23.06 -16.11
C VAL A 178 3.56 -24.10 -17.17
N GLY A 179 3.95 -23.82 -18.41
CA GLY A 179 3.78 -24.68 -19.57
C GLY A 179 4.91 -24.42 -20.55
N TRP A 180 6.12 -24.81 -20.16
CA TRP A 180 7.26 -24.98 -21.05
C TRP A 180 7.05 -26.24 -21.91
N ALA A 181 7.24 -26.13 -23.22
CA ALA A 181 8.08 -27.00 -24.09
C ALA A 181 7.63 -26.97 -25.56
N PRO A 182 8.53 -27.20 -26.52
CA PRO A 182 9.93 -26.76 -26.66
C PRO A 182 10.10 -25.61 -27.67
#